data_AF-A0A5J4P1J2-F1
#
_entry.id   AF-A0A5J4P1J2-F1
#
_cell.length_a   1.000
_cell.length_b   1.000
_cell.length_c   1.000
_cell.angle_alpha   90.00
_cell.angle_beta   90.00
_cell.angle_gamma   90.00
#
_symmetry.space_group_name_H-M   'P 1'
#
loop_
_entity.id
_entity.type
_entity.pdbx_description
1 polymer ?
#
loop_
_entity_poly.entity_id
_entity_poly.type
_entity_poly.pdbx_seq_one_letter_code
_entity_poly.pdbx_strand_id
1 'polypeptide(L)'
;VICPQCSREKLVLHGTILSCLCGLNIDTQTDSISLESIGQSLKKLRSLHLLSGCQQPLRCLVLRQDTCALEQVPAVSDVVLLCLECDACSFLEIVV
;
A
#
# COMPACT_ATOMS: atom_id res chain seq x y z
N VAL A 1 5.56 4.05 10.30
CA VAL A 1 4.64 4.70 9.33
C VAL A 1 3.21 4.33 9.73
N ILE A 2 2.24 5.25 9.74
CA ILE A 2 0.83 4.89 10.02
C ILE A 2 0.30 4.10 8.83
N CYS A 3 -0.43 3.02 9.09
CA CYS A 3 -1.01 2.18 8.06
C CYS A 3 -2.02 2.98 7.22
N PRO A 4 -1.82 3.09 5.90
CA PRO A 4 -2.74 3.82 5.03
C PRO A 4 -4.10 3.11 4.92
N GLN A 5 -4.16 1.80 5.16
CA GLN A 5 -5.39 1.02 5.09
C GLN A 5 -6.35 1.30 6.25
N CYS A 6 -5.86 1.23 7.50
CA CYS A 6 -6.72 1.42 8.66
C CYS A 6 -6.61 2.82 9.28
N SER A 7 -5.59 3.61 8.92
CA SER A 7 -5.28 4.94 9.48
C SER A 7 -5.21 4.98 11.02
N ARG A 8 -5.02 3.83 11.68
CA ARG A 8 -5.04 3.67 13.14
C ARG A 8 -3.71 3.13 13.64
N GLU A 9 -3.32 1.98 13.12
CA GLU A 9 -2.16 1.24 13.57
C GLU A 9 -0.90 1.60 12.78
N LYS A 10 0.27 1.27 13.31
CA LYS A 10 1.56 1.46 12.63
C LYS A 10 1.90 0.23 11.80
N LEU A 11 2.50 0.48 10.63
CA LEU A 11 3.17 -0.55 9.85
C LEU A 11 4.45 -0.98 10.56
N VAL A 12 4.66 -2.29 10.65
CA VAL A 12 5.84 -2.93 11.24
C VAL A 12 6.49 -3.82 10.19
N LEU A 13 7.81 -3.70 10.04
CA LEU A 13 8.59 -4.52 9.12
C LEU A 13 9.23 -5.68 9.89
N HIS A 14 8.91 -6.90 9.47
CA HIS A 14 9.50 -8.14 9.98
C HIS A 14 10.23 -8.84 8.83
N GLY A 15 11.56 -8.69 8.78
CA GLY A 15 12.35 -9.17 7.64
C GLY A 15 11.95 -8.42 6.37
N THR A 16 11.35 -9.11 5.41
CA THR A 16 10.80 -8.54 4.17
C THR A 16 9.30 -8.35 4.23
N ILE A 17 8.61 -8.70 5.32
CA ILE A 17 7.16 -8.57 5.39
C ILE A 17 6.78 -7.31 6.17
N LEU A 18 6.14 -6.39 5.47
CA LEU A 18 5.52 -5.23 6.07
C LEU A 18 4.09 -5.57 6.49
N SER A 19 3.82 -5.53 7.79
CA SER A 19 2.55 -5.97 8.37
C SER A 19 1.85 -4.87 9.16
N CYS A 20 0.53 -4.99 9.27
CA CYS A 20 -0.31 -4.20 10.14
C CYS A 20 -1.32 -5.09 10.87
N LEU A 21 -1.69 -4.73 12.09
CA LEU A 21 -2.73 -5.42 12.86
C LEU A 21 -4.12 -5.43 12.19
N CYS A 22 -4.36 -4.55 11.21
CA CYS A 22 -5.59 -4.59 10.41
C CYS A 22 -5.62 -5.70 9.36
N GLY A 23 -4.58 -6.55 9.28
CA GLY A 23 -4.45 -7.64 8.32
C GLY A 23 -3.75 -7.27 7.01
N LEU A 24 -3.22 -6.05 6.89
CA LEU A 24 -2.38 -5.68 5.75
C LEU A 24 -1.03 -6.37 5.88
N ASN A 25 -0.66 -7.16 4.87
CA ASN A 25 0.67 -7.77 4.75
C ASN A 25 1.18 -7.52 3.33
N ILE A 26 2.37 -6.94 3.22
CA ILE A 26 3.04 -6.62 1.96
C ILE A 26 4.42 -7.25 2.02
N ASP A 27 4.72 -8.14 1.09
CA ASP A 27 6.06 -8.68 0.94
C ASP A 27 6.93 -7.70 0.14
N THR A 28 7.94 -7.12 0.78
CA THR A 28 8.88 -6.16 0.19
C THR A 28 10.10 -6.82 -0.44
N GLN A 29 10.14 -8.16 -0.49
CA GLN A 29 11.27 -8.95 -0.98
C GLN A 29 11.56 -8.75 -2.49
N THR A 30 10.57 -8.36 -3.28
CA THR A 30 10.72 -8.15 -4.74
C THR A 30 11.32 -6.81 -5.14
N ASP A 31 11.20 -5.75 -4.32
CA ASP A 31 11.57 -4.38 -4.75
C ASP A 31 12.53 -3.63 -3.81
N SER A 32 13.12 -4.30 -2.81
CA SER A 32 14.00 -3.64 -1.81
C SER A 32 13.32 -2.44 -1.12
N ILE A 33 11.99 -2.49 -1.00
CA ILE A 33 11.21 -1.37 -0.48
C ILE A 33 11.35 -1.34 1.05
N SER A 34 11.88 -0.22 1.56
CA SER A 34 12.01 0.00 2.99
C SER A 34 10.76 0.68 3.57
N LEU A 35 10.53 0.49 4.88
CA LEU A 35 9.54 1.24 5.65
C LEU A 35 9.67 2.76 5.47
N GLU A 36 10.91 3.23 5.30
CA GLU A 36 11.21 4.64 5.07
C GLU A 36 10.75 5.09 3.69
N SER A 37 11.07 4.33 2.62
CA SER A 37 10.61 4.60 1.25
C SER A 37 9.08 4.72 1.19
N ILE A 38 8.37 3.74 1.76
CA ILE A 38 6.91 3.76 1.84
C ILE A 38 6.41 5.01 2.58
N GLY A 39 7.04 5.34 3.71
CA GLY A 39 6.69 6.54 4.47
C GLY A 39 6.89 7.83 3.67
N GLN A 40 7.96 7.92 2.88
CA GLN A 40 8.25 9.06 2.02
C GLN A 40 7.28 9.13 0.83
N SER A 41 7.01 8.01 0.17
CA SER A 41 6.04 7.90 -0.94
C SER A 41 4.64 8.29 -0.50
N LEU A 42 4.13 7.76 0.62
CA LEU A 42 2.82 8.14 1.17
C LEU A 42 2.74 9.64 1.46
N LYS A 43 3.79 10.23 2.03
CA LYS A 43 3.85 11.68 2.28
C LYS A 43 3.84 12.47 0.97
N LYS A 44 4.64 12.06 -0.02
CA LYS A 44 4.75 12.70 -1.33
C LYS A 44 3.40 12.67 -2.06
N LEU A 45 2.75 11.51 -2.13
CA LEU A 45 1.45 11.35 -2.77
C LEU A 45 0.37 12.19 -2.10
N ARG A 46 0.36 12.24 -0.76
CA ARG A 46 -0.55 13.12 -0.02
C ARG A 46 -0.31 14.60 -0.34
N SER A 47 0.95 15.03 -0.40
CA SER A 47 1.28 16.41 -0.78
C SER A 47 0.86 16.72 -2.22
N LEU A 48 1.07 15.81 -3.17
CA LEU A 48 0.62 15.96 -4.55
C LEU A 48 -0.90 16.09 -4.64
N HIS A 49 -1.64 15.22 -3.95
CA HIS A 49 -3.10 15.28 -3.89
C HIS A 49 -3.61 16.61 -3.30
N LEU A 50 -2.96 17.12 -2.25
CA LEU A 50 -3.29 18.43 -1.67
C LEU A 50 -2.96 19.58 -2.62
N LEU A 51 -1.85 19.51 -3.37
CA LEU A 51 -1.48 20.50 -4.39
C LEU A 51 -2.47 20.53 -5.54
N SER A 52 -3.13 19.40 -5.86
CA SER A 52 -4.24 19.34 -6.81
C SER A 52 -5.51 20.04 -6.32
N GLY A 53 -5.51 20.58 -5.09
CA GLY A 53 -6.65 21.31 -4.51
C GLY A 53 -7.74 20.42 -3.91
N CYS A 54 -7.53 19.10 -3.84
CA CYS A 54 -8.50 18.17 -3.30
C CYS A 54 -8.29 17.97 -1.78
N GLN A 55 -9.33 18.18 -0.98
CA GLN A 55 -9.30 18.00 0.48
C GLN A 55 -9.91 16.67 0.94
N GLN A 56 -10.35 15.83 0.00
CA GLN A 56 -10.93 14.54 0.33
C GLN A 56 -9.86 13.56 0.83
N PRO A 57 -10.21 12.62 1.72
CA PRO A 57 -9.25 11.65 2.23
C PRO A 57 -8.83 10.68 1.12
N LEU A 58 -7.52 10.42 1.03
CA LEU A 58 -7.01 9.34 0.19
C LEU A 58 -7.43 8.00 0.82
N ARG A 59 -8.01 7.14 0.00
CA ARG A 59 -8.31 5.76 0.33
C ARG A 59 -7.11 4.90 -0.05
N CYS A 60 -6.93 3.82 0.70
CA CYS A 60 -5.88 2.87 0.41
C CYS A 60 -6.49 1.64 -0.25
N LEU A 61 -5.84 1.19 -1.32
CA LEU A 61 -6.15 -0.05 -2.01
C LEU A 61 -4.95 -0.96 -1.97
N VAL A 62 -5.25 -2.25 -1.88
CA VAL A 62 -4.26 -3.32 -1.81
C VAL A 62 -4.56 -4.22 -3.00
N LEU A 63 -3.78 -4.06 -4.06
CA LEU A 63 -3.90 -4.88 -5.26
C LEU A 63 -3.08 -6.15 -5.05
N ARG A 64 -3.79 -7.26 -4.88
CA ARG A 64 -3.17 -8.58 -4.85
C ARG A 64 -3.05 -9.02 -6.29
N GLN A 65 -1.85 -9.40 -6.70
CA GLN A 65 -1.65 -10.01 -8.00
C GLN A 65 -2.13 -11.46 -7.90
N ASP A 66 -3.46 -11.65 -7.93
CA ASP A 66 -4.05 -12.97 -8.09
C ASP A 66 -3.63 -13.44 -9.48
N THR A 67 -2.59 -14.27 -9.53
CA THR A 67 -2.31 -15.01 -10.75
C THR A 67 -3.57 -15.79 -11.05
N CYS A 68 -4.15 -15.51 -12.21
CA CYS A 68 -5.30 -16.22 -12.74
C CYS A 68 -4.87 -17.67 -12.99
N ALA A 69 -4.91 -18.48 -11.93
CA ALA A 69 -4.64 -19.89 -11.95
C ALA A 69 -5.87 -20.55 -11.34
N LEU A 70 -6.70 -21.12 -12.23
CA LEU A 70 -7.39 -22.34 -11.88
C LEU A 70 -6.41 -23.26 -11.16
N GLU A 71 -6.86 -23.81 -10.05
CA GLU A 71 -6.29 -24.93 -9.30
C GLU A 71 -5.57 -24.61 -7.97
N GLN A 72 -5.95 -25.45 -7.01
CA GLN A 72 -5.70 -25.38 -5.57
C GLN A 72 -4.24 -25.71 -5.25
N VAL A 73 -3.42 -24.70 -4.96
CA VAL A 73 -2.12 -24.85 -4.26
C VAL A 73 -1.93 -23.64 -3.35
N PRO A 74 -1.44 -23.77 -2.10
CA PRO A 74 -1.25 -22.61 -1.23
C PRO A 74 -0.03 -21.82 -1.73
N ALA A 75 -0.29 -20.85 -2.61
CA ALA A 75 0.75 -19.98 -3.15
C ALA A 75 1.21 -19.01 -2.06
N VAL A 76 2.39 -19.30 -1.53
CA VAL A 76 3.21 -18.35 -0.77
C VAL A 76 3.76 -17.34 -1.80
N SER A 77 3.68 -16.05 -1.45
CA SER A 77 4.14 -14.88 -2.22
C SER A 77 3.13 -14.27 -3.20
N ASP A 78 2.01 -13.79 -2.66
CA ASP A 78 1.22 -12.74 -3.32
C ASP A 78 2.08 -11.48 -3.43
N VAL A 79 2.39 -11.02 -4.65
CA VAL A 79 2.89 -9.66 -4.83
C VAL A 79 1.71 -8.73 -4.52
N VAL A 80 1.87 -7.91 -3.49
CA VAL A 80 0.86 -7.00 -3.01
C VAL A 80 1.30 -5.57 -3.34
N LEU A 81 0.64 -4.95 -4.32
CA LEU A 81 0.85 -3.54 -4.64
C LEU A 81 -0.04 -2.67 -3.75
N LEU A 82 0.57 -1.65 -3.14
CA LEU A 82 -0.13 -0.67 -2.32
C LEU A 82 -0.47 0.55 -3.18
N CYS A 83 -1.73 0.98 -3.19
CA CYS A 83 -2.16 2.15 -3.96
C CYS A 83 -2.91 3.13 -3.06
N LEU A 84 -2.83 4.42 -3.41
CA LEU A 84 -3.66 5.48 -2.85
C LEU A 84 -4.58 6.03 -3.93
N GLU A 85 -5.86 6.13 -3.61
CA GLU A 85 -6.88 6.66 -4.52
C GLU A 85 -7.71 7.78 -3.90
N CYS A 86 -8.31 8.63 -4.72
CA CYS A 86 -9.34 9.59 -4.32
C CYS A 86 -10.45 9.64 -5.37
N ASP A 87 -11.64 9.18 -4.98
CA ASP A 87 -12.83 9.14 -5.83
C ASP A 87 -13.26 10.55 -6.32
N ALA A 88 -12.95 11.60 -5.55
CA ALA A 88 -13.41 12.95 -5.85
C ALA A 88 -12.60 13.67 -6.94
N CYS A 89 -11.33 13.31 -7.11
CA CYS A 89 -10.45 13.92 -8.11
C CYS A 89 -9.81 12.92 -9.07
N SER A 90 -10.27 11.65 -9.05
CA SER A 90 -9.71 10.55 -9.85
C SER A 90 -8.20 10.37 -9.67
N PHE A 91 -7.69 10.71 -8.48
CA PHE A 91 -6.29 10.48 -8.13
C PHE A 91 -6.10 8.99 -7.88
N LEU A 92 -5.09 8.38 -8.50
CA LEU A 92 -4.71 6.99 -8.27
C LEU A 92 -3.20 6.86 -8.48
N GLU A 93 -2.48 6.47 -7.44
CA GLU A 93 -1.01 6.36 -7.46
C GLU A 93 -0.53 5.13 -6.70
N ILE A 94 0.51 4.49 -7.23
CA ILE A 94 1.14 3.30 -6.63
C ILE A 94 2.20 3.74 -5.62
N VAL A 95 2.21 3.10 -4.46
CA VAL A 95 3.20 3.31 -3.41
C VAL A 95 4.35 2.34 -3.62
N VAL A 96 5.52 2.89 -3.95
CA VAL A 96 6.83 2.22 -4.04
C VAL A 96 7.76 2.68 -2.92
#